data_AF-A0A1H4GAY3-F1
#
_entry.id   AF-A0A1H4GAY3-F1
#
_cell.length_a   1.000
_cell.length_b   1.000
_cell.length_c   1.000
_cell.angle_alpha   90.00
_cell.angle_beta   90.00
_cell.angle_gamma   90.00
#
_symmetry.space_group_name_H-M   'P 1'
#
loop_
_entity.id
_entity.type
_entity.pdbx_description
1 polymer ?
#
loop_
_entity_poly.entity_id
_entity_poly.type
_entity_poly.pdbx_seq_one_letter_code
_entity_poly.pdbx_strand_id
1 'polypeptide(L)'
;MINTTNAIKVILTFLLLLCLLNMPYSFYQLVRFTAMVGFAYLGYAANEKNKKNELFIYIALALLFQPFFKIALGRTVWNIVDVIVSIGLVISVIKDSKIRLKR
;
A
#
# COMPACT_ATOMS: atom_id res chain seq x y z
N MET A 1 8.91 19.54 -5.70
CA MET A 1 8.79 18.50 -6.76
C MET A 1 8.16 17.26 -6.17
N ILE A 2 6.95 16.91 -6.62
CA ILE A 2 6.22 15.72 -6.18
C ILE A 2 6.94 14.51 -6.78
N ASN A 3 7.55 13.66 -5.94
CA ASN A 3 8.20 12.45 -6.42
C ASN A 3 7.13 11.44 -6.87
N THR A 4 7.38 10.74 -7.97
CA THR A 4 6.50 9.72 -8.56
C THR A 4 6.08 8.65 -7.54
N THR A 5 6.97 8.29 -6.62
CA THR A 5 6.70 7.38 -5.49
C THR A 5 5.71 7.93 -4.48
N ASN A 6 5.72 9.23 -4.20
CA ASN A 6 4.78 9.85 -3.26
C ASN A 6 3.38 9.94 -3.87
N ALA A 7 3.28 10.25 -5.18
CA ALA A 7 2.00 10.23 -5.89
C ALA A 7 1.34 8.83 -5.84
N ILE A 8 2.13 7.77 -6.07
CA ILE A 8 1.64 6.39 -5.99
C ILE A 8 1.14 6.05 -4.58
N LYS A 9 1.88 6.44 -3.52
CA LYS A 9 1.46 6.22 -2.14
C LYS A 9 0.11 6.90 -1.83
N VAL A 10 -0.07 8.14 -2.28
CA VAL A 10 -1.32 8.90 -2.08
C VAL A 10 -2.49 8.24 -2.80
N ILE A 11 -2.30 7.84 -4.07
CA ILE A 11 -3.33 7.13 -4.84
C ILE A 11 -3.70 5.81 -4.16
N LEU A 12 -2.71 5.05 -3.68
CA LEU A 12 -2.94 3.78 -2.99
C LEU A 12 -3.72 3.99 -1.69
N THR A 13 -3.37 5.00 -0.88
CA THR A 13 -4.10 5.34 0.35
C THR A 13 -5.57 5.69 0.07
N PHE A 14 -5.85 6.49 -0.95
CA PHE A 14 -7.24 6.80 -1.34
C PHE A 14 -7.99 5.56 -1.81
N LEU A 15 -7.34 4.67 -2.57
CA LEU A 15 -7.95 3.46 -3.09
C LEU A 15 -8.29 2.45 -1.98
N LEU A 16 -7.39 2.29 -1.00
CA LEU A 16 -7.58 1.50 0.22
C LEU A 16 -8.74 2.08 1.06
N LEU A 17 -8.74 3.39 1.34
CA LEU A 17 -9.86 4.06 2.04
C LEU A 17 -11.21 3.92 1.32
N LEU A 18 -11.22 3.93 -0.02
CA LEU A 18 -12.44 3.72 -0.80
C LEU A 18 -12.98 2.29 -0.63
N CYS A 19 -12.10 1.31 -0.39
CA CYS A 19 -12.45 -0.07 -0.07
C CYS A 19 -13.19 -0.21 1.28
N LEU A 20 -13.09 0.79 2.17
CA LEU A 20 -13.83 0.80 3.43
C LEU A 20 -15.34 0.98 3.23
N LEU A 21 -15.75 1.54 2.09
CA LEU A 21 -17.14 1.64 1.68
C LEU A 21 -17.65 0.26 1.20
N ASN A 22 -18.90 -0.09 1.53
CA ASN A 22 -19.52 -1.34 1.10
C ASN A 22 -19.74 -1.35 -0.42
N MET A 23 -18.71 -1.73 -1.18
CA MET A 23 -18.78 -1.90 -2.64
C MET A 23 -18.97 -3.38 -3.04
N PRO A 24 -19.32 -3.69 -4.30
CA PRO A 24 -19.51 -5.06 -4.75
C PRO A 24 -18.19 -5.85 -4.69
N TYR A 25 -18.28 -7.15 -4.46
CA TYR A 25 -17.11 -8.03 -4.26
C TYR A 25 -16.06 -7.94 -5.38
N SER A 26 -16.50 -7.80 -6.63
CA SER A 26 -15.61 -7.66 -7.79
C SER A 26 -14.69 -6.43 -7.70
N PHE A 27 -15.15 -5.34 -7.07
CA PHE A 27 -14.33 -4.13 -6.87
C PHE A 27 -13.18 -4.40 -5.91
N TYR A 28 -13.41 -5.14 -4.82
CA TYR A 28 -12.36 -5.53 -3.88
C TYR A 28 -11.26 -6.37 -4.54
N GLN A 29 -11.62 -7.25 -5.48
CA GLN A 29 -10.65 -8.07 -6.19
C GLN A 29 -9.75 -7.23 -7.11
N LEU A 30 -10.33 -6.23 -7.80
CA LEU A 30 -9.56 -5.27 -8.61
C LEU A 30 -8.66 -4.38 -7.74
N VAL A 31 -9.16 -3.91 -6.59
CA VAL A 31 -8.37 -3.11 -5.66
C VAL A 31 -7.19 -3.92 -5.11
N ARG A 32 -7.38 -5.20 -4.76
CA ARG A 32 -6.27 -6.07 -4.33
C ARG A 32 -5.21 -6.26 -5.40
N PHE A 33 -5.61 -6.49 -6.65
CA PHE A 33 -4.66 -6.57 -7.77
C PHE A 33 -3.90 -5.26 -7.93
N THR A 34 -4.59 -4.13 -7.88
CA THR A 34 -3.99 -2.79 -7.98
C THR A 34 -3.06 -2.50 -6.80
N ALA A 35 -3.44 -2.89 -5.58
CA ALA A 35 -2.64 -2.76 -4.37
C ALA A 35 -1.37 -3.61 -4.47
N MET A 36 -1.47 -4.87 -4.92
CA MET A 36 -0.33 -5.74 -5.15
C MET A 36 0.67 -5.10 -6.13
N VAL A 37 0.19 -4.60 -7.28
CA VAL A 37 1.04 -3.93 -8.28
C VAL A 37 1.68 -2.66 -7.70
N GLY A 38 0.91 -1.86 -6.96
CA GLY A 38 1.40 -0.66 -6.29
C GLY A 38 2.50 -0.95 -5.26
N PHE A 39 2.29 -1.97 -4.41
CA PHE A 39 3.28 -2.39 -3.43
C PHE A 39 4.52 -3.04 -4.06
N ALA A 40 4.35 -3.80 -5.14
CA ALA A 40 5.49 -4.35 -5.89
C ALA A 40 6.36 -3.23 -6.48
N TYR A 41 5.75 -2.20 -7.07
CA TYR A 41 6.47 -1.03 -7.58
C TYR A 41 7.17 -0.25 -6.46
N LEU A 42 6.49 -0.03 -5.33
CA LEU A 42 7.08 0.63 -4.16
C LEU A 42 8.25 -0.18 -3.58
N GLY A 43 8.15 -1.51 -3.55
CA GLY A 43 9.24 -2.40 -3.16
C GLY A 43 10.44 -2.27 -4.08
N TYR A 44 10.22 -2.24 -5.40
CA TYR A 44 11.29 -2.01 -6.37
C TYR A 44 11.99 -0.66 -6.18
N ALA A 45 11.21 0.42 -6.02
CA ALA A 45 11.76 1.75 -5.76
C ALA A 45 12.50 1.86 -4.41
N ALA A 46 12.08 1.08 -3.39
CA ALA A 46 12.78 1.00 -2.11
C ALA A 46 14.12 0.25 -2.23
N ASN A 47 14.21 -0.73 -3.15
CA ASN A 47 15.45 -1.44 -3.46
C ASN A 47 16.51 -0.49 -4.02
N GLU A 48 16.13 0.33 -5.00
CA GLU A 48 17.04 1.32 -5.61
C GLU A 48 17.58 2.32 -4.58
N LYS A 49 16.76 2.69 -3.58
CA LYS A 49 17.17 3.57 -2.49
C LYS A 49 17.93 2.85 -1.36
N ASN A 50 18.32 1.59 -1.53
CA ASN A 50 19.01 0.75 -0.54
C ASN A 50 18.27 0.61 0.81
N LYS A 51 16.95 0.84 0.84
CA LYS A 51 16.15 0.79 2.06
C LYS A 51 15.58 -0.61 2.28
N LYS A 52 16.45 -1.54 2.65
CA LYS A 52 16.13 -2.97 2.82
C LYS A 52 14.93 -3.24 3.74
N ASN A 53 14.78 -2.47 4.83
CA ASN A 53 13.63 -2.62 5.74
C ASN A 53 12.30 -2.23 5.07
N GLU A 54 12.25 -1.13 4.32
CA GLU A 54 11.01 -0.70 3.64
C GLU A 54 10.66 -1.66 2.49
N LEU A 55 11.67 -2.19 1.79
CA LEU A 55 11.49 -3.22 0.76
C LEU A 55 10.81 -4.48 1.30
N PHE A 56 11.30 -5.02 2.42
CA PHE A 56 10.70 -6.23 3.01
C PHE A 56 9.25 -6.01 3.42
N ILE A 57 8.95 -4.83 3.98
CA ILE A 57 7.58 -4.44 4.33
C ILE A 57 6.71 -4.40 3.08
N TYR A 58 7.10 -3.69 2.02
CA TYR A 58 6.29 -3.60 0.80
C TYR A 58 6.10 -4.93 0.08
N ILE A 59 7.12 -5.80 0.05
CA ILE A 59 6.99 -7.16 -0.50
C ILE A 59 6.02 -8.01 0.34
N ALA A 60 6.12 -7.94 1.68
CA ALA A 60 5.19 -8.63 2.56
C ALA A 60 3.75 -8.14 2.37
N LEU A 61 3.54 -6.83 2.18
CA LEU A 61 2.23 -6.27 1.84
C LEU A 61 1.76 -6.73 0.46
N ALA A 62 2.61 -6.74 -0.56
CA ALA A 62 2.24 -7.24 -1.90
C ALA A 62 1.78 -8.71 -1.84
N LEU A 63 2.44 -9.53 -1.03
CA LEU A 63 2.04 -10.91 -0.75
C LEU A 63 0.74 -10.99 0.07
N LEU A 64 0.50 -10.06 0.98
CA LEU A 64 -0.75 -10.01 1.75
C LEU A 64 -1.95 -9.68 0.84
N PHE A 65 -1.79 -8.73 -0.07
CA PHE A 65 -2.82 -8.30 -1.03
C PHE A 65 -2.85 -9.17 -2.31
N GLN A 66 -2.10 -10.27 -2.36
CA GLN A 66 -2.04 -11.11 -3.54
C GLN A 66 -3.43 -11.70 -3.88
N PRO A 67 -3.88 -11.64 -5.14
CA PRO A 67 -5.17 -12.19 -5.55
C PRO A 67 -5.13 -13.70 -5.82
N PHE A 68 -3.97 -14.36 -5.68
CA PHE A 68 -3.77 -15.77 -6.00
C PHE A 68 -4.21 -16.72 -4.89
N PHE A 69 -3.97 -16.36 -3.63
CA PHE A 69 -4.47 -17.11 -2.49
C PHE A 69 -5.84 -16.57 -2.07
N LYS A 70 -6.88 -17.41 -2.12
CA LYS A 70 -8.20 -17.08 -1.54
C LYS A 70 -8.08 -17.04 -0.02
N ILE A 71 -7.56 -15.93 0.49
CA ILE A 71 -7.55 -15.63 1.92
C ILE A 71 -8.93 -15.09 2.28
N ALA A 72 -9.84 -15.99 2.66
CA ALA A 72 -11.19 -15.69 3.08
C ALA A 72 -11.23 -15.13 4.52
N LEU A 73 -10.47 -14.07 4.80
CA LEU A 73 -10.39 -13.43 6.14
C LEU A 73 -11.69 -12.71 6.56
N GLY A 74 -12.76 -12.77 5.77
CA GLY A 74 -13.99 -12.02 6.03
C GLY A 74 -13.80 -10.51 5.83
N ARG A 75 -14.90 -9.77 5.59
CA ARG A 75 -14.82 -8.32 5.31
C ARG A 75 -14.22 -7.51 6.46
N THR A 76 -14.54 -7.87 7.70
CA THR A 76 -14.11 -7.13 8.88
C THR A 76 -12.58 -7.13 9.02
N VAL A 77 -11.94 -8.28 8.86
CA VAL A 77 -10.48 -8.38 8.99
C VAL A 77 -9.78 -7.67 7.83
N TRP A 78 -10.30 -7.79 6.61
CA TRP A 78 -9.76 -7.06 5.47
C TRP A 78 -9.84 -5.55 5.66
N ASN A 79 -10.94 -5.02 6.20
CA ASN A 79 -11.04 -3.59 6.52
C ASN A 79 -10.01 -3.17 7.58
N ILE A 80 -9.77 -4.00 8.61
CA ILE A 80 -8.75 -3.70 9.64
C ILE A 80 -7.36 -3.67 9.01
N VAL A 81 -7.02 -4.66 8.19
CA VAL A 81 -5.74 -4.72 7.46
C VAL A 81 -5.58 -3.49 6.57
N ASP A 82 -6.62 -3.14 5.81
CA ASP A 82 -6.64 -2.01 4.90
C ASP A 82 -6.39 -0.67 5.62
N VAL A 83 -7.04 -0.45 6.77
CA VAL A 83 -6.82 0.72 7.62
C VAL A 83 -5.38 0.77 8.17
N ILE A 84 -4.86 -0.34 8.69
CA ILE A 84 -3.49 -0.41 9.22
C ILE A 84 -2.47 -0.08 8.12
N VAL A 85 -2.67 -0.65 6.92
CA VAL A 85 -1.81 -0.44 5.76
C VAL A 85 -1.88 1.01 5.29
N SER A 86 -3.08 1.60 5.25
CA SER A 86 -3.30 3.00 4.92
C SER A 86 -2.56 3.94 5.87
N ILE A 87 -2.63 3.70 7.18
CA ILE A 87 -1.89 4.45 8.20
C ILE A 87 -0.38 4.30 8.00
N GLY A 88 0.10 3.08 7.76
CA GLY A 88 1.52 2.81 7.50
C GLY A 88 2.07 3.56 6.28
N LEU A 89 1.29 3.62 5.19
CA LEU A 89 1.61 4.41 3.99
C LEU A 89 1.70 5.91 4.30
N VAL A 90 0.72 6.46 5.03
CA VAL A 90 0.70 7.88 5.42
C VAL A 90 1.93 8.24 6.26
N ILE A 91 2.28 7.42 7.26
CA ILE A 91 3.47 7.65 8.09
C ILE A 91 4.74 7.59 7.23
N SER A 92 4.84 6.65 6.30
CA SER A 92 5.99 6.56 5.37
C SER A 92 6.12 7.80 4.50
N VAL A 93 5.01 8.36 3.98
CA VAL A 93 5.00 9.62 3.23
C VAL A 93 5.47 10.79 4.11
N ILE A 94 4.95 10.90 5.33
CA ILE A 94 5.33 11.98 6.26
C ILE A 94 6.81 11.88 6.64
N LYS A 95 7.33 10.68 6.88
CA LYS A 95 8.75 10.46 7.22
C LYS A 95 9.67 10.83 6.06
N ASP A 96 9.31 10.48 4.83
CA ASP A 96 10.07 10.88 3.62
C ASP A 96 10.06 12.41 3.43
N SER A 97 8.91 13.06 3.65
CA SER A 97 8.80 14.53 3.63
C SER A 97 9.61 15.22 4.72
N LYS A 98 9.63 14.68 5.95
CA LYS A 98 10.40 15.23 7.07
C LYS A 98 11.90 15.11 6.86
N ILE A 99 12.37 14.01 6.25
CA ILE A 99 13.79 13.82 5.89
C ILE A 99 14.22 14.84 4.82
N ARG A 100 13.33 15.19 3.89
CA ARG A 100 13.62 16.15 2.81
C ARG A 100 13.63 17.61 3.28
N LEU A 101 12.91 17.96 4.35
CA LEU A 101 12.89 19.31 4.94
C LEU A 101 14.07 19.60 5.88
N LYS A 102 14.83 18.58 6.27
CA LYS A 102 16.00 18.73 7.16
C LYS A 102 17.34 18.70 6.39
N ARG A 103 17.31 18.69 5.06
CA ARG A 103 18.46 18.80 4.17
C ARG A 103 18.37 20.12 3.43
#